data_AF-A0A528TW22-F1
#
_entry.id   AF-A0A528TW22-F1
#
_cell.length_a   1.000
_cell.length_b   1.000
_cell.length_c   1.000
_cell.angle_alpha   90.00
_cell.angle_beta   90.00
_cell.angle_gamma   90.00
#
_symmetry.space_group_name_H-M   'P 1'
#
loop_
_entity.id
_entity.type
_entity.pdbx_description
1 polymer ?
#
loop_
_entity_poly.entity_id
_entity_poly.type
_entity_poly.pdbx_seq_one_letter_code
_entity_poly.pdbx_strand_id
1 'polypeptide(L)'
;MLNTYTSYQLIAKDIPKAIDQVESQPVVKRDTDYYLANIGNVKSIDDFVNNTRLFNYAMKAYGLEDMAYAKAFMVKALKEGVSDSDSFANKLSDKRYADFVKAFNFAAYGSTATL
;
A
#
# COMPACT_ATOMS: atom_id res chain seq x y z
N MET A 1 16.44 -18.32 24.06
CA MET A 1 15.55 -17.27 23.55
C MET A 1 16.42 -16.11 23.11
N LEU A 2 16.27 -15.62 21.88
CA LEU A 2 16.92 -14.37 21.46
C LEU A 2 16.17 -13.20 22.13
N ASN A 3 16.89 -12.22 22.67
CA ASN A 3 16.25 -11.00 23.17
C ASN A 3 15.97 -10.03 22.00
N THR A 4 15.13 -9.02 22.24
CA THR A 4 14.74 -8.04 21.21
C THR A 4 15.92 -7.37 20.52
N TYR A 5 16.98 -7.03 21.29
CA TYR A 5 18.16 -6.34 20.76
C TYR A 5 18.98 -7.24 19.82
N THR A 6 19.25 -8.48 20.22
CA THR A 6 19.96 -9.45 19.37
C THR A 6 19.17 -9.77 18.10
N SER A 7 17.85 -9.96 18.20
CA SER A 7 16.99 -10.19 17.03
C SER A 7 17.04 -9.01 16.05
N TYR A 8 16.95 -7.77 16.55
CA TYR A 8 17.08 -6.57 15.73
C TYR A 8 18.45 -6.51 15.03
N GLN A 9 19.55 -6.73 15.75
CA GLN A 9 20.89 -6.70 15.16
C GLN A 9 21.08 -7.74 14.05
N LEU A 10 20.54 -8.95 14.22
CA LEU A 10 20.63 -10.01 13.21
C LEU A 10 19.93 -9.61 11.90
N ILE A 11 18.76 -8.99 11.99
CA ILE A 11 18.01 -8.49 10.82
C ILE A 11 18.72 -7.28 10.21
N ALA A 12 19.08 -6.29 11.03
CA ALA A 12 19.68 -5.05 10.57
C ALA A 12 21.07 -5.24 9.94
N LYS A 13 21.80 -6.28 10.34
CA LYS A 13 23.12 -6.61 9.77
C LYS A 13 23.04 -7.06 8.31
N ASP A 14 21.95 -7.71 7.91
CA ASP A 14 21.77 -8.25 6.56
C ASP A 14 20.29 -8.13 6.14
N ILE A 15 19.84 -6.88 6.00
CA ILE A 15 18.49 -6.54 5.56
C ILE A 15 18.14 -7.19 4.21
N PRO A 16 19.02 -7.20 3.19
CA PRO A 16 18.72 -7.86 1.91
C PRO A 16 18.33 -9.33 2.10
N LYS A 17 19.12 -10.10 2.85
CA LYS A 17 18.79 -11.50 3.14
C LYS A 17 17.48 -11.66 3.91
N ALA A 18 17.20 -10.76 4.86
CA ALA A 18 15.94 -10.78 5.59
C ALA A 18 14.74 -10.52 4.66
N ILE A 19 14.87 -9.59 3.70
CA ILE A 19 13.86 -9.32 2.68
C ILE A 19 13.68 -10.54 1.77
N ASP A 20 14.75 -11.14 1.26
CA ASP A 20 14.69 -12.34 0.41
C ASP A 20 13.95 -13.49 1.10
N GLN A 21 14.19 -13.66 2.41
CA GLN A 21 13.50 -14.65 3.22
C GLN A 21 12.01 -14.36 3.37
N VAL A 22 11.63 -13.09 3.54
CA VAL A 22 10.21 -12.67 3.60
C VAL A 22 9.53 -12.83 2.24
N GLU A 23 10.19 -12.42 1.15
CA GLU A 23 9.68 -12.55 -0.22
C GLU A 23 9.45 -14.01 -0.61
N SER A 24 10.35 -14.91 -0.18
CA SER A 24 10.25 -16.35 -0.43
C SER A 24 9.12 -17.05 0.35
N GLN A 25 8.47 -16.37 1.32
CA GLN A 25 7.35 -16.98 2.04
C GLN A 25 6.17 -17.19 1.09
N PRO A 26 5.52 -18.38 1.08
CA PRO A 26 4.51 -18.71 0.09
C PRO A 26 3.36 -17.70 -0.04
N VAL A 27 2.91 -17.13 1.08
CA VAL A 27 1.82 -16.14 1.10
C VAL A 27 2.28 -14.81 0.49
N VAL A 28 3.44 -14.31 0.91
CA VAL A 28 4.03 -13.06 0.40
C VAL A 28 4.27 -13.17 -1.09
N LYS A 29 4.90 -14.26 -1.53
CA LYS A 29 5.14 -14.51 -2.95
C LYS A 29 3.83 -14.53 -3.75
N ARG A 30 2.86 -15.34 -3.33
CA ARG A 30 1.58 -15.51 -4.06
C ARG A 30 0.81 -14.19 -4.18
N ASP A 31 0.81 -13.37 -3.14
CA ASP A 31 0.07 -12.11 -3.16
C ASP A 31 0.83 -11.03 -3.95
N THR A 32 2.16 -11.04 -3.90
CA THR A 32 3.02 -10.18 -4.74
C THR A 32 2.88 -10.52 -6.22
N ASP A 33 2.98 -11.80 -6.58
CA ASP A 33 2.78 -12.29 -7.95
C ASP A 33 1.41 -11.85 -8.50
N TYR A 34 0.35 -11.99 -7.69
CA TYR A 34 -0.99 -11.55 -8.08
C TYR A 34 -1.06 -10.03 -8.26
N TYR A 35 -0.46 -9.25 -7.34
CA TYR A 35 -0.44 -7.81 -7.46
C TYR A 35 0.25 -7.35 -8.74
N LEU A 36 1.47 -7.82 -8.99
CA LEU A 36 2.26 -7.48 -10.17
C LEU A 36 1.55 -7.84 -11.48
N ALA A 37 0.87 -8.98 -11.54
CA ALA A 37 0.16 -9.42 -12.73
C ALA A 37 -1.14 -8.64 -13.03
N ASN A 38 -1.75 -7.98 -12.03
CA ASN A 38 -3.10 -7.44 -12.16
C ASN A 38 -3.23 -5.94 -11.93
N ILE A 39 -2.30 -5.29 -11.21
CA ILE A 39 -2.44 -3.88 -10.83
C ILE A 39 -2.50 -2.95 -12.05
N GLY A 40 -1.74 -3.25 -13.11
CA GLY A 40 -1.76 -2.47 -14.35
C GLY A 40 -3.11 -2.50 -15.09
N ASN A 41 -4.00 -3.43 -14.77
CA ASN A 41 -5.35 -3.51 -15.33
C ASN A 41 -6.35 -2.58 -14.63
N VAL A 42 -6.01 -2.04 -13.46
CA VAL A 42 -6.86 -1.13 -12.69
C VAL A 42 -6.86 0.25 -13.35
N LYS A 43 -8.03 0.77 -13.76
CA LYS A 43 -8.15 2.04 -14.49
C LYS A 43 -8.93 3.11 -13.75
N SER A 44 -9.53 2.77 -12.62
CA SER A 44 -10.30 3.72 -11.81
C SER A 44 -10.17 3.42 -10.32
N ILE A 45 -10.54 4.41 -9.50
CA ILE A 45 -10.61 4.28 -8.04
C ILE A 45 -11.57 3.15 -7.65
N ASP A 46 -12.71 3.04 -8.34
CA ASP A 46 -13.70 2.01 -8.05
C ASP A 46 -13.17 0.62 -8.41
N ASP A 47 -12.47 0.45 -9.54
CA ASP A 47 -11.80 -0.81 -9.87
C ASP A 47 -10.77 -1.21 -8.81
N PHE A 48 -10.02 -0.23 -8.32
CA PHE A 48 -8.97 -0.45 -7.33
C PHE A 48 -9.55 -0.91 -6.00
N VAL A 49 -10.47 -0.13 -5.43
CA VAL A 49 -11.03 -0.34 -4.09
C VAL A 49 -11.99 -1.55 -4.05
N ASN A 50 -12.64 -1.87 -5.17
CA ASN A 50 -13.51 -3.05 -5.27
C ASN A 50 -12.72 -4.34 -5.50
N ASN A 51 -11.51 -4.28 -6.06
CA ASN A 51 -10.60 -5.43 -6.05
C ASN A 51 -9.94 -5.57 -4.67
N THR A 52 -10.65 -6.22 -3.74
CA THR A 52 -10.23 -6.40 -2.34
C THR A 52 -8.82 -7.00 -2.22
N ARG A 53 -8.40 -7.89 -3.14
CA ARG A 53 -7.07 -8.49 -3.06
C ARG A 53 -5.96 -7.49 -3.38
N LEU A 54 -6.11 -6.70 -4.44
CA LEU A 54 -5.16 -5.64 -4.79
C LEU A 54 -5.17 -4.53 -3.74
N PHE A 55 -6.36 -4.11 -3.33
CA PHE A 55 -6.53 -3.04 -2.35
C PHE A 55 -5.91 -3.40 -1.00
N ASN A 56 -6.19 -4.60 -0.48
CA ASN A 56 -5.63 -5.03 0.80
C ASN A 56 -4.10 -5.19 0.74
N TYR A 57 -3.56 -5.68 -0.37
CA TYR A 57 -2.11 -5.76 -0.56
C TYR A 57 -1.46 -4.37 -0.49
N ALA A 58 -2.02 -3.40 -1.22
CA ALA A 58 -1.55 -2.02 -1.20
C ALA A 58 -1.71 -1.39 0.20
N MET A 59 -2.86 -1.54 0.86
CA MET A 59 -3.09 -1.00 2.20
C MET A 59 -2.07 -1.57 3.19
N LYS A 60 -1.79 -2.88 3.12
CA LYS A 60 -0.77 -3.53 3.95
C LYS A 60 0.63 -2.97 3.70
N ALA A 61 1.02 -2.76 2.44
CA ALA A 61 2.33 -2.19 2.09
C ALA A 61 2.54 -0.78 2.68
N TYR A 62 1.47 -0.01 2.86
CA TYR A 62 1.50 1.32 3.50
C TYR A 62 1.18 1.28 5.00
N GLY A 63 1.10 0.09 5.62
CA GLY A 63 0.83 -0.09 7.04
C GLY A 63 -0.61 0.24 7.47
N LEU A 64 -1.54 0.30 6.52
CA LEU A 64 -2.96 0.63 6.74
C LEU A 64 -3.86 -0.62 6.71
N GLU A 65 -3.32 -1.82 6.95
CA GLU A 65 -4.07 -3.08 6.82
C GLU A 65 -5.32 -3.13 7.72
N ASP A 66 -5.22 -2.64 8.95
CA ASP A 66 -6.34 -2.56 9.89
C ASP A 66 -7.45 -1.61 9.43
N MET A 67 -7.15 -0.71 8.50
CA MET A 67 -8.07 0.27 7.94
C MET A 67 -8.58 -0.12 6.55
N ALA A 68 -8.24 -1.31 6.04
CA ALA A 68 -8.67 -1.78 4.72
C ALA A 68 -10.19 -1.97 4.58
N TYR A 69 -10.92 -2.08 5.70
CA TYR A 69 -12.39 -2.10 5.68
C TYR A 69 -13.00 -0.73 5.34
N ALA A 70 -12.27 0.37 5.55
CA ALA A 70 -12.77 1.74 5.40
C ALA A 70 -12.76 2.21 3.93
N LYS A 71 -13.37 1.43 3.03
CA LYS A 71 -13.34 1.67 1.58
C LYS A 71 -13.84 3.06 1.18
N ALA A 72 -14.97 3.51 1.74
CA ALA A 72 -15.52 4.84 1.43
C ALA A 72 -14.58 5.99 1.85
N PHE A 73 -13.87 5.83 2.96
CA PHE A 73 -12.86 6.78 3.43
C PHE A 73 -11.71 6.88 2.41
N MET A 74 -11.21 5.73 1.95
CA MET A 74 -10.13 5.69 0.96
C MET A 74 -10.57 6.18 -0.42
N VAL A 75 -11.81 5.90 -0.84
CA VAL A 75 -12.38 6.48 -2.07
C VAL A 75 -12.38 8.01 -2.00
N LYS A 76 -12.77 8.60 -0.87
CA LYS A 76 -12.72 10.06 -0.69
C LYS A 76 -11.29 10.58 -0.80
N ALA A 77 -10.35 9.96 -0.09
CA ALA A 77 -8.95 10.35 -0.11
C ALA A 77 -8.34 10.28 -1.53
N LEU A 78 -8.59 9.19 -2.26
CA LEU A 78 -8.11 9.00 -3.62
C LEU A 78 -8.76 9.96 -4.63
N LYS A 79 -10.04 10.30 -4.44
CA LYS A 79 -10.76 11.27 -5.29
C LYS A 79 -10.23 12.70 -5.13
N GLU A 80 -9.97 13.13 -3.90
CA GLU A 80 -9.44 14.47 -3.64
C GLU A 80 -7.93 14.57 -3.94
N GLY A 81 -7.20 13.47 -3.91
CA GLY A 81 -5.77 13.44 -4.20
C GLY A 81 -4.92 14.14 -3.14
N VAL A 82 -3.71 14.56 -3.53
CA VAL A 82 -2.73 15.22 -2.65
C VAL A 82 -2.20 16.55 -3.19
N SER A 83 -2.67 16.99 -4.36
CA SER A 83 -2.17 18.21 -5.02
C SER A 83 -2.61 19.49 -4.30
N ASP A 84 -3.81 19.51 -3.74
CA ASP A 84 -4.32 20.60 -2.91
C ASP A 84 -3.86 20.40 -1.46
N SER A 85 -3.24 21.41 -0.84
CA SER A 85 -2.85 21.38 0.57
C SER A 85 -4.04 21.13 1.50
N ASP A 86 -5.25 21.53 1.10
CA ASP A 86 -6.49 21.33 1.85
C ASP A 86 -7.22 20.03 1.48
N SER A 87 -6.62 19.16 0.67
CA SER A 87 -7.21 17.85 0.33
C SER A 87 -7.43 16.99 1.56
N PHE A 88 -8.43 16.10 1.50
CA PHE A 88 -8.79 15.23 2.61
C PHE A 88 -7.58 14.46 3.14
N ALA A 89 -6.76 13.86 2.28
CA ALA A 89 -5.59 13.10 2.68
C ALA A 89 -4.52 13.96 3.38
N ASN A 90 -4.30 15.20 2.92
CA ASN A 90 -3.31 16.10 3.50
C ASN A 90 -3.71 16.60 4.90
N LYS A 91 -5.02 16.75 5.15
CA LYS A 91 -5.58 17.16 6.44
C LYS A 91 -5.56 16.06 7.51
N LEU A 92 -5.29 14.81 7.16
CA LEU A 92 -5.21 13.73 8.13
C LEU A 92 -3.92 13.85 8.95
N SER A 93 -4.03 13.53 10.25
CA SER A 93 -2.88 13.47 11.16
C SER A 93 -1.93 12.34 10.79
N ASP A 94 -2.47 11.19 10.40
CA ASP A 94 -1.69 10.05 9.92
C ASP A 94 -1.28 10.25 8.46
N LYS A 95 0.02 10.46 8.24
CA LYS A 95 0.58 10.78 6.91
C LYS A 95 0.62 9.60 5.95
N ARG A 96 0.45 8.37 6.45
CA ARG A 96 0.39 7.16 5.62
C ARG A 96 -0.74 7.21 4.59
N TYR A 97 -1.83 7.91 4.88
CA TYR A 97 -2.92 8.11 3.92
C TYR A 97 -2.51 9.02 2.75
N ALA A 98 -1.78 10.10 3.01
CA ALA A 98 -1.25 10.97 1.97
C ALA A 98 -0.21 10.22 1.12
N ASP A 99 0.67 9.43 1.75
CA ASP A 99 1.65 8.60 1.03
C ASP A 99 0.97 7.55 0.14
N PHE A 100 -0.07 6.89 0.64
CA PHE A 100 -0.88 5.95 -0.13
C PHE A 100 -1.55 6.63 -1.32
N VAL A 101 -2.23 7.75 -1.11
CA VAL A 101 -2.91 8.49 -2.19
C VAL A 101 -1.91 9.03 -3.21
N LYS A 102 -0.72 9.44 -2.77
CA LYS A 102 0.35 9.89 -3.66
C LYS A 102 0.85 8.75 -4.56
N ALA A 103 0.96 7.54 -4.03
CA ALA A 103 1.36 6.38 -4.82
C ALA A 103 0.29 5.94 -5.81
N PHE A 104 -0.98 6.05 -5.42
CA PHE A 104 -2.14 5.72 -6.25
C PHE A 104 -2.89 6.98 -6.68
N ASN A 105 -2.19 7.93 -7.30
CA ASN A 105 -2.74 9.26 -7.57
C ASN A 105 -3.66 9.31 -8.79
N PHE A 106 -4.83 8.69 -8.65
CA PHE A 106 -5.89 8.70 -9.68
C PHE A 106 -6.42 10.10 -9.97
N ALA A 107 -6.36 11.03 -9.01
CA ALA A 107 -6.77 12.42 -9.23
C ALA A 107 -5.86 13.14 -10.24
N ALA A 108 -4.56 12.86 -10.23
CA ALA A 108 -3.61 13.45 -11.18
C ALA A 108 -3.46 12.65 -12.48
N TYR A 109 -3.47 11.31 -12.38
CA TYR A 109 -3.09 10.43 -13.50
C TYR A 109 -4.26 9.63 -14.09
N GLY A 110 -5.45 9.68 -13.48
CA GLY A 110 -6.61 8.92 -13.95
C GLY A 110 -6.29 7.44 -14.17
N SER A 111 -6.53 6.94 -15.38
CA SER A 111 -6.37 5.54 -15.74
C SER A 111 -4.92 5.06 -15.89
N THR A 112 -3.93 5.96 -15.76
CA THR A 112 -2.51 5.62 -15.79
C THR A 112 -1.86 5.65 -14.40
N ALA A 113 -2.65 5.80 -13.33
CA ALA A 113 -2.14 5.89 -11.96
C ALA A 113 -1.46 4.61 -11.43
N THR A 114 -1.66 3.48 -12.11
CA THR A 114 -1.17 2.15 -11.72
C THR A 114 -0.19 1.53 -12.73
N LEU A 115 0.24 2.34 -13.72
CA LEU A 115 1.19 1.93 -14.77
C LEU A 115 2.64 2.23 -14.39
#